data_AF-A0A8S9YFA5-F1
#
_entry.id   AF-A0A8S9YFA5-F1
#
_cell.length_a   1.000
_cell.length_b   1.000
_cell.length_c   1.000
_cell.angle_alpha   90.00
_cell.angle_beta   90.00
_cell.angle_gamma   90.00
#
_symmetry.space_group_name_H-M   'P 1'
#
loop_
_entity.id
_entity.type
_entity.pdbx_description
1 polymer ?
#
loop_
_entity_poly.entity_id
_entity_poly.type
_entity_poly.pdbx_seq_one_letter_code
_entity_poly.pdbx_strand_id
1 'polypeptide(L)'
;MSSEDFYNSNDSKFKSFTAQIDKSLKGFEYSTEWADLISALGRLIKVIQSNAKTGYVPRSFLIGKRIAQCLHPALPPGVHCKALECYDAIFRTIGLERLALDLPIYGSGLFALLGLSAMTVKPPLFDIFEEHLLPLGTSLHPAFMGLLQGILPGLEQGAEFSERGNRMMEMFCAAVGPKFFYTCLWKLLIDVPSVRHFGISFVINRFNKRKSIMEQDFIYGLDRHILLESLCCLFGDSVLLVQRDALDFLQIALPIHLHASSSMTIADGPLSAAELSALCSCALSILLQRDASLNRRLFAWLRGSQLVEIVRSDCSSVTINQPVSLALSVLGDSPKLAEYIASQPHPSVENNQVAQNCYFSLYSRDILIDAVRRIIRSPTSLSLQNPSNQIWIPGHSTVKSLLNNMATERNIAERPFRIVTGLLDRSDLGGSIIECLLPEILWYTYAQFHVLQQRSDAWFSNDAATLIGSDMLCQFKMRTVNDATECEQSAVENISNMIMDHVRAKDSTKPLSLRKFVNTVRVHTCCVHECTLLAWGLVVGLN
;
A
#
# COMPACT_ATOMS: atom_id res chain seq x y z
N MET A 1 15.18 16.96 -32.74
CA MET A 1 16.56 17.08 -33.24
C MET A 1 17.43 16.20 -32.39
N SER A 2 17.93 15.11 -32.97
CA SER A 2 18.75 14.09 -32.32
C SER A 2 20.14 14.64 -31.98
N SER A 3 20.60 14.39 -30.76
CA SER A 3 21.86 14.87 -30.17
C SER A 3 23.15 14.32 -30.83
N GLU A 4 23.06 13.78 -32.04
CA GLU A 4 24.22 13.37 -32.87
C GLU A 4 24.79 14.54 -33.69
N ASP A 5 24.04 15.64 -33.86
CA ASP A 5 24.36 16.67 -34.86
C ASP A 5 25.36 17.77 -34.41
N PHE A 6 25.92 17.73 -33.19
CA PHE A 6 26.83 18.79 -32.71
C PHE A 6 28.33 18.42 -32.70
N TYR A 7 28.68 17.15 -32.88
CA TYR A 7 30.08 16.75 -33.07
C TYR A 7 30.33 16.52 -34.55
N ASN A 8 31.18 17.38 -35.15
CA ASN A 8 31.68 17.21 -36.51
C ASN A 8 32.11 15.74 -36.73
N SER A 9 31.26 14.92 -37.34
CA SER A 9 31.52 13.49 -37.60
C SER A 9 32.71 13.26 -38.54
N ASN A 10 33.35 14.33 -38.99
CA ASN A 10 34.56 14.38 -39.81
C ASN A 10 35.86 14.66 -39.04
N ASP A 11 35.84 14.87 -37.73
CA ASP A 11 37.08 14.97 -36.95
C ASP A 11 37.82 13.60 -36.95
N SER A 12 39.06 13.60 -37.40
CA SER A 12 39.91 12.40 -37.47
C SER A 12 40.15 11.78 -36.08
N LYS A 13 40.17 12.60 -35.03
CA LYS A 13 40.29 12.14 -33.64
C LYS A 13 39.03 11.40 -33.20
N PHE A 14 37.86 11.90 -33.57
CA PHE A 14 36.58 11.26 -33.26
C PHE A 14 36.42 9.91 -33.97
N LYS A 15 36.81 9.82 -35.24
CA LYS A 15 36.83 8.55 -36.00
C LYS A 15 37.81 7.55 -35.38
N SER A 16 39.00 8.00 -34.97
CA SER A 16 39.98 7.16 -34.27
C SER A 16 39.45 6.65 -32.94
N PHE A 17 38.84 7.52 -32.13
CA PHE A 17 38.24 7.13 -30.84
C PHE A 17 37.11 6.10 -31.03
N THR A 18 36.22 6.33 -31.98
CA THR A 18 35.14 5.39 -32.32
C THR A 18 35.70 4.01 -32.72
N ALA A 19 36.74 3.97 -33.54
CA ALA A 19 37.39 2.72 -33.93
C ALA A 19 38.05 1.98 -32.75
N GLN A 20 38.64 2.71 -31.80
CA GLN A 20 39.22 2.13 -30.58
C GLN A 20 38.14 1.56 -29.65
N ILE A 21 36.99 2.22 -29.54
CA ILE A 21 35.83 1.74 -28.81
C ILE A 21 35.26 0.47 -29.47
N ASP A 22 35.02 0.48 -30.78
CA ASP A 22 34.52 -0.69 -31.51
C ASP A 22 35.48 -1.90 -31.37
N LYS A 23 36.79 -1.66 -31.39
CA LYS A 23 37.80 -2.71 -31.13
C LYS A 23 37.73 -3.25 -29.70
N SER A 24 37.50 -2.37 -28.71
CA SER A 24 37.36 -2.78 -27.31
C SER A 24 36.08 -3.57 -27.07
N LEU A 25 34.98 -3.15 -27.70
CA LEU A 25 33.66 -3.78 -27.58
C LEU A 25 33.62 -5.20 -28.13
N LYS A 26 34.39 -5.52 -29.18
CA LYS A 26 34.56 -6.91 -29.65
C LYS A 26 35.04 -7.85 -28.55
N GLY A 27 35.81 -7.37 -27.58
CA GLY A 27 36.27 -8.18 -26.46
C GLY A 27 35.14 -8.80 -25.62
N PHE A 28 33.98 -8.13 -25.56
CA PHE A 28 32.80 -8.63 -24.83
C PHE A 28 32.05 -9.74 -25.60
N GLU A 29 32.22 -9.83 -26.91
CA GLU A 29 31.53 -10.84 -27.75
C GLU A 29 32.21 -12.21 -27.71
N TYR A 30 33.53 -12.22 -27.54
CA TYR A 30 34.34 -13.43 -27.47
C TYR A 30 34.66 -13.87 -26.03
N SER A 31 34.04 -13.24 -25.03
CA SER A 31 34.25 -13.58 -23.61
C SER A 31 33.58 -14.91 -23.31
N THR A 32 34.35 -15.90 -22.85
CA THR A 32 33.84 -17.20 -22.39
C THR A 32 33.86 -17.30 -20.87
N GLU A 33 34.82 -16.63 -20.24
CA GLU A 33 35.01 -16.63 -18.79
C GLU A 33 34.75 -15.23 -18.20
N TRP A 34 34.41 -15.17 -16.92
CA TRP A 34 34.20 -13.89 -16.22
C TRP A 34 35.48 -13.02 -16.19
N ALA A 35 36.67 -13.63 -16.22
CA ALA A 35 37.95 -12.91 -16.25
C ALA A 35 38.17 -12.16 -17.58
N ASP A 36 37.58 -12.64 -18.68
CA ASP A 36 37.62 -11.96 -19.98
C ASP A 36 36.85 -10.64 -19.93
N LEU A 37 35.74 -10.61 -19.18
CA LEU A 37 34.94 -9.40 -18.96
C LEU A 37 35.74 -8.34 -18.19
N ILE A 38 36.49 -8.72 -17.15
CA ILE A 38 37.38 -7.79 -16.42
C ILE A 38 38.42 -7.19 -17.37
N SER A 39 39.01 -8.04 -18.22
CA SER A 39 40.00 -7.61 -19.21
C SER A 39 39.40 -6.69 -20.28
N ALA A 40 38.18 -6.98 -20.75
CA ALA A 40 37.45 -6.16 -21.70
C ALA A 40 37.06 -4.79 -21.10
N LEU A 41 36.53 -4.76 -19.87
CA LEU A 41 36.25 -3.54 -19.11
C LEU A 41 37.52 -2.72 -18.89
N GLY A 42 38.63 -3.35 -18.50
CA GLY A 42 39.91 -2.68 -18.28
C GLY A 42 40.46 -2.02 -19.56
N ARG A 43 40.30 -2.65 -20.73
CA ARG A 43 40.65 -2.04 -22.02
C ARG A 43 39.74 -0.85 -22.34
N LEU A 44 38.43 -1.02 -22.14
CA LEU A 44 37.44 0.03 -22.40
C LEU A 44 37.69 1.28 -21.54
N ILE A 45 37.96 1.11 -20.23
CA ILE A 45 38.31 2.20 -19.31
C ILE A 45 39.52 2.98 -19.81
N LYS A 46 40.61 2.30 -20.18
CA LYS A 46 41.83 2.95 -20.69
C LYS A 46 41.56 3.77 -21.95
N VAL A 47 40.77 3.23 -22.88
CA VAL A 47 40.40 3.93 -24.12
C VAL A 47 39.58 5.18 -23.81
N ILE A 48 38.61 5.11 -22.89
CA ILE A 48 37.79 6.26 -22.47
C ILE A 48 38.66 7.33 -21.80
N GLN A 49 39.48 6.96 -20.82
CA GLN A 49 40.34 7.90 -20.08
C GLN A 49 41.36 8.59 -20.99
N SER A 50 41.95 7.88 -21.96
CA SER A 50 42.88 8.47 -22.93
C SER A 50 42.24 9.52 -23.84
N ASN A 51 40.91 9.49 -23.99
CA ASN A 51 40.13 10.40 -24.82
C ASN A 51 39.20 11.31 -23.98
N ALA A 52 39.42 11.44 -22.66
CA ALA A 52 38.51 12.15 -21.75
C ALA A 52 38.25 13.62 -22.12
N LYS A 53 39.20 14.27 -22.83
CA LYS A 53 39.07 15.67 -23.27
C LYS A 53 37.98 15.91 -24.32
N THR A 54 37.42 14.86 -24.90
CA THR A 54 36.41 14.96 -25.96
C THR A 54 35.01 15.34 -25.45
N GLY A 55 34.74 15.11 -24.16
CA GLY A 55 33.44 15.43 -23.55
C GLY A 55 32.28 14.51 -23.98
N TYR A 56 32.56 13.45 -24.74
CA TYR A 56 31.54 12.54 -25.26
C TYR A 56 32.09 11.13 -25.44
N VAL A 57 31.25 10.10 -25.29
CA VAL A 57 31.61 8.70 -25.50
C VAL A 57 30.80 8.11 -26.66
N PRO A 58 31.44 7.68 -27.76
CA PRO A 58 30.74 7.09 -28.90
C PRO A 58 30.17 5.72 -28.53
N ARG A 59 29.12 5.30 -29.24
CA ARG A 59 28.42 4.01 -29.00
C ARG A 59 27.87 3.87 -27.57
N SER A 60 27.44 4.97 -26.94
CA SER A 60 26.93 4.99 -25.56
C SER A 60 25.90 3.91 -25.27
N PHE A 61 24.95 3.67 -26.18
CA PHE A 61 23.94 2.63 -26.02
C PHE A 61 24.54 1.20 -25.94
N LEU A 62 25.46 0.87 -26.84
CA LEU A 62 26.08 -0.46 -26.85
C LEU A 62 27.00 -0.65 -25.64
N ILE A 63 27.75 0.39 -25.25
CA ILE A 63 28.56 0.40 -24.03
C ILE A 63 27.66 0.18 -22.81
N GLY A 64 26.59 0.97 -22.66
CA GLY A 64 25.64 0.85 -21.55
C GLY A 64 25.08 -0.56 -21.43
N LYS A 65 24.66 -1.16 -22.55
CA LYS A 65 24.19 -2.55 -22.59
C LYS A 65 25.25 -3.55 -22.10
N ARG A 66 26.50 -3.44 -22.54
CA ARG A 66 27.57 -4.36 -22.14
C ARG A 66 27.94 -4.20 -20.66
N ILE A 67 28.02 -2.98 -20.16
CA ILE A 67 28.36 -2.74 -18.75
C ILE A 67 27.20 -3.19 -17.84
N ALA A 68 25.95 -2.96 -18.24
CA ALA A 68 24.79 -3.47 -17.50
C ALA A 68 24.79 -5.02 -17.42
N GLN A 69 25.19 -5.72 -18.49
CA GLN A 69 25.38 -7.18 -18.46
C GLN A 69 26.46 -7.60 -17.46
N CYS A 70 27.54 -6.82 -17.33
CA CYS A 70 28.58 -7.06 -16.33
C CYS A 70 28.09 -6.89 -14.88
N LEU A 71 26.93 -6.27 -14.65
CA LEU A 71 26.29 -6.14 -13.34
C LEU A 71 25.31 -7.28 -13.01
N HIS A 72 25.23 -8.33 -13.83
CA HIS A 72 24.34 -9.46 -13.58
C HIS A 72 24.68 -10.15 -12.23
N PRO A 73 23.68 -10.51 -11.39
CA PRO A 73 23.92 -11.10 -10.06
C PRO A 73 24.70 -12.41 -10.06
N ALA A 74 24.65 -13.17 -11.16
CA ALA A 74 25.41 -14.42 -11.30
C ALA A 74 26.92 -14.22 -11.55
N LEU A 75 27.36 -13.00 -11.81
CA LEU A 75 28.78 -12.69 -12.02
C LEU A 75 29.49 -12.38 -10.70
N PRO A 76 30.81 -12.65 -10.60
CA PRO A 76 31.53 -12.45 -9.36
C PRO A 76 31.74 -10.95 -9.04
N PRO A 77 31.90 -10.59 -7.75
CA PRO A 77 32.05 -9.20 -7.30
C PRO A 77 33.17 -8.41 -7.99
N GLY A 78 34.25 -9.09 -8.39
CA GLY A 78 35.36 -8.45 -9.12
C GLY A 78 34.94 -7.88 -10.48
N VAL A 79 33.99 -8.53 -11.17
CA VAL A 79 33.43 -8.01 -12.43
C VAL A 79 32.55 -6.79 -12.14
N HIS A 80 31.74 -6.84 -11.07
CA HIS A 80 30.89 -5.70 -10.66
C HIS A 80 31.73 -4.48 -10.31
N CYS A 81 32.77 -4.63 -9.48
CA CYS A 81 33.66 -3.51 -9.13
C CYS A 81 34.33 -2.91 -10.37
N LYS A 82 34.78 -3.74 -11.32
CA LYS A 82 35.40 -3.25 -12.56
C LYS A 82 34.39 -2.56 -13.47
N ALA A 83 33.13 -3.00 -13.48
CA ALA A 83 32.05 -2.35 -14.20
C ALA A 83 31.74 -0.97 -13.59
N LEU A 84 31.71 -0.84 -12.27
CA LEU A 84 31.53 0.44 -11.57
C LEU A 84 32.67 1.43 -11.85
N GLU A 85 33.92 0.96 -11.92
CA GLU A 85 35.06 1.79 -12.37
C GLU A 85 34.88 2.26 -13.83
N CYS A 86 34.26 1.45 -14.68
CA CYS A 86 33.91 1.85 -16.03
C CYS A 86 32.80 2.90 -16.07
N TYR A 87 31.76 2.78 -15.22
CA TYR A 87 30.76 3.83 -15.04
C TYR A 87 31.41 5.15 -14.59
N ASP A 88 32.29 5.11 -13.58
CA ASP A 88 33.02 6.30 -13.10
C ASP A 88 33.79 6.99 -14.24
N ALA A 89 34.57 6.23 -15.02
CA ALA A 89 35.33 6.76 -16.14
C ALA A 89 34.43 7.39 -17.22
N ILE A 90 33.26 6.80 -17.50
CA ILE A 90 32.27 7.34 -18.44
C ILE A 90 31.69 8.64 -17.90
N PHE A 91 31.19 8.64 -16.66
CA PHE A 91 30.50 9.77 -16.05
C PHE A 91 31.42 10.99 -15.92
N ARG A 92 32.69 10.78 -15.54
CA ARG A 92 33.72 11.84 -15.54
C ARG A 92 34.03 12.38 -16.93
N THR A 93 33.91 11.56 -17.98
CA THR A 93 34.19 11.98 -19.37
C THR A 93 33.04 12.77 -19.99
N ILE A 94 31.78 12.34 -19.78
CA ILE A 94 30.60 12.99 -20.39
C ILE A 94 30.11 14.21 -19.59
N GLY A 95 30.40 14.27 -18.29
CA GLY A 95 29.96 15.35 -17.41
C GLY A 95 28.47 15.29 -17.03
N LEU A 96 28.06 16.15 -16.10
CA LEU A 96 26.74 16.12 -15.47
C LEU A 96 25.58 16.38 -16.46
N GLU A 97 25.71 17.37 -17.33
CA GLU A 97 24.64 17.73 -18.28
C GLU A 97 24.30 16.58 -19.22
N ARG A 98 25.32 15.92 -19.77
CA ARG A 98 25.11 14.78 -20.67
C ARG A 98 24.67 13.54 -19.91
N LEU A 99 25.20 13.34 -18.70
CA LEU A 99 24.79 12.23 -17.84
C LEU A 99 23.28 12.25 -17.58
N ALA A 100 22.69 13.40 -17.26
CA ALA A 100 21.25 13.51 -17.05
C ALA A 100 20.42 13.00 -18.25
N LEU A 101 20.87 13.28 -19.48
CA LEU A 101 20.22 12.83 -20.71
C LEU A 101 20.44 11.34 -20.99
N ASP A 102 21.64 10.84 -20.68
CA ASP A 102 22.03 9.44 -20.95
C ASP A 102 21.68 8.49 -19.78
N LEU A 103 21.06 8.98 -18.71
CA LEU A 103 20.64 8.16 -17.56
C LEU A 103 19.77 6.95 -17.94
N PRO A 104 18.81 7.03 -18.88
CA PRO A 104 18.06 5.84 -19.32
C PRO A 104 18.95 4.73 -19.90
N ILE A 105 20.11 5.09 -20.46
CA ILE A 105 21.10 4.12 -20.98
C ILE A 105 21.85 3.47 -19.81
N TYR A 106 22.39 4.30 -18.92
CA TYR A 106 23.33 3.85 -17.88
C TYR A 106 22.68 3.38 -16.59
N GLY A 107 21.45 3.81 -16.29
CA GLY A 107 20.68 3.40 -15.11
C GLY A 107 20.26 1.93 -15.16
N SER A 108 20.17 1.36 -16.37
CA SER A 108 19.90 -0.06 -16.55
C SER A 108 21.01 -0.91 -15.92
N GLY A 109 20.64 -1.86 -15.06
CA GLY A 109 21.59 -2.64 -14.25
C GLY A 109 22.10 -1.89 -13.01
N LEU A 110 22.55 -0.64 -13.16
CA LEU A 110 23.14 0.15 -12.06
C LEU A 110 22.16 0.33 -10.89
N PHE A 111 20.89 0.68 -11.16
CA PHE A 111 19.90 0.88 -10.11
C PHE A 111 19.49 -0.43 -9.42
N ALA A 112 19.57 -1.57 -10.10
CA ALA A 112 19.18 -2.87 -9.52
C ALA A 112 20.30 -3.52 -8.68
N LEU A 113 21.52 -2.97 -8.70
CA LEU A 113 22.71 -3.65 -8.19
C LEU A 113 22.74 -3.77 -6.66
N LEU A 114 22.33 -2.72 -5.93
CA LEU A 114 22.60 -2.57 -4.50
C LEU A 114 22.12 -3.75 -3.65
N GLY A 115 20.88 -4.20 -3.85
CA GLY A 115 20.29 -5.30 -3.09
C GLY A 115 20.89 -6.67 -3.42
N LEU A 116 21.43 -6.84 -4.64
CA LEU A 116 21.89 -8.13 -5.16
C LEU A 116 23.41 -8.30 -5.05
N SER A 117 24.16 -7.23 -4.79
CA SER A 117 25.61 -7.23 -4.83
C SER A 117 26.26 -7.64 -3.51
N ALA A 118 27.44 -8.23 -3.59
CA ALA A 118 28.27 -8.53 -2.43
C ALA A 118 28.66 -7.27 -1.65
N MET A 119 29.05 -7.43 -0.37
CA MET A 119 29.40 -6.30 0.50
C MET A 119 30.56 -5.46 -0.02
N THR A 120 31.51 -6.06 -0.73
CA THR A 120 32.65 -5.36 -1.34
C THR A 120 32.26 -4.44 -2.50
N VAL A 121 31.10 -4.66 -3.13
CA VAL A 121 30.59 -3.88 -4.27
C VAL A 121 29.77 -2.68 -3.80
N LYS A 122 29.20 -2.73 -2.59
CA LYS A 122 28.33 -1.67 -2.09
C LYS A 122 29.05 -0.32 -1.91
N PRO A 123 30.26 -0.24 -1.32
CA PRO A 123 30.98 1.02 -1.21
C PRO A 123 31.20 1.74 -2.55
N PRO A 124 31.81 1.11 -3.59
CA PRO A 124 31.99 1.79 -4.87
C PRO A 124 30.66 2.13 -5.57
N LEU A 125 29.58 1.38 -5.33
CA LEU A 125 28.27 1.75 -5.85
C LEU A 125 27.72 3.01 -5.18
N PHE A 126 27.84 3.12 -3.86
CA PHE A 126 27.47 4.35 -3.15
C PHE A 126 28.32 5.55 -3.60
N ASP A 127 29.61 5.35 -3.84
CA ASP A 127 30.50 6.40 -4.36
C ASP A 127 29.98 6.91 -5.72
N ILE A 128 29.54 6.02 -6.63
CA ILE A 128 28.93 6.43 -7.91
C ILE A 128 27.66 7.26 -7.69
N PHE A 129 26.79 6.85 -6.76
CA PHE A 129 25.56 7.59 -6.47
C PHE A 129 25.84 8.97 -5.88
N GLU A 130 26.81 9.09 -4.97
CA GLU A 130 27.18 10.35 -4.32
C GLU A 130 27.95 11.30 -5.24
N GLU A 131 28.92 10.79 -6.01
CA GLU A 131 29.79 11.62 -6.85
C GLU A 131 29.10 12.06 -8.16
N HIS A 132 28.30 11.17 -8.78
CA HIS A 132 27.80 11.41 -10.14
C HIS A 132 26.30 11.65 -10.22
N LEU A 133 25.50 10.95 -9.41
CA LEU A 133 24.04 11.06 -9.49
C LEU A 133 23.49 12.17 -8.61
N LEU A 134 23.94 12.27 -7.36
CA LEU A 134 23.47 13.28 -6.42
C LEU A 134 23.62 14.74 -6.94
N PRO A 135 24.73 15.14 -7.60
CA PRO A 135 24.87 16.50 -8.12
C PRO A 135 23.91 16.87 -9.26
N LEU A 136 23.23 15.90 -9.87
CA LEU A 136 22.26 16.16 -10.94
C LEU A 136 21.00 16.87 -10.42
N GLY A 137 20.70 16.76 -9.12
CA GLY A 137 19.57 17.45 -8.47
C GLY A 137 18.25 17.20 -9.18
N THR A 138 17.53 18.26 -9.54
CA THR A 138 16.24 18.19 -10.24
C THR A 138 16.33 17.57 -11.65
N SER A 139 17.51 17.54 -12.27
CA SER A 139 17.70 16.87 -13.57
C SER A 139 17.51 15.36 -13.48
N LEU A 140 17.51 14.78 -12.27
CA LEU A 140 17.21 13.37 -12.03
C LEU A 140 15.74 13.01 -12.22
N HIS A 141 14.82 13.97 -12.18
CA HIS A 141 13.38 13.70 -12.10
C HIS A 141 12.89 12.60 -13.06
N PRO A 142 13.30 12.55 -14.36
CA PRO A 142 12.84 11.51 -15.29
C PRO A 142 13.26 10.08 -14.93
N ALA A 143 14.39 9.91 -14.24
CA ALA A 143 14.95 8.61 -13.88
C ALA A 143 14.89 8.32 -12.37
N PHE A 144 14.40 9.28 -11.57
CA PHE A 144 14.50 9.24 -10.12
C PHE A 144 13.74 8.06 -9.50
N MET A 145 12.57 7.70 -10.04
CA MET A 145 11.81 6.52 -9.60
C MET A 145 12.66 5.24 -9.61
N GLY A 146 13.40 5.00 -10.70
CA GLY A 146 14.26 3.82 -10.83
C GLY A 146 15.44 3.86 -9.85
N LEU A 147 16.06 5.04 -9.70
CA LEU A 147 17.16 5.23 -8.75
C LEU A 147 16.69 5.02 -7.31
N LEU A 148 15.56 5.62 -6.93
CA LEU A 148 14.96 5.52 -5.60
C LEU A 148 14.63 4.06 -5.25
N GLN A 149 14.02 3.31 -6.18
CA GLN A 149 13.78 1.87 -6.01
C GLN A 149 15.09 1.11 -5.75
N GLY A 150 16.17 1.49 -6.43
CA GLY A 150 17.48 0.90 -6.29
C GLY A 150 18.19 1.19 -4.96
N ILE A 151 17.93 2.35 -4.36
CA ILE A 151 18.54 2.77 -3.09
C ILE A 151 17.82 2.15 -1.88
N LEU A 152 16.50 1.89 -1.97
CA LEU A 152 15.69 1.40 -0.85
C LEU A 152 16.25 0.15 -0.13
N PRO A 153 16.81 -0.88 -0.81
CA PRO A 153 17.49 -1.99 -0.15
C PRO A 153 18.66 -1.57 0.75
N GLY A 154 19.26 -0.40 0.49
CA GLY A 154 20.27 0.21 1.33
C GLY A 154 19.80 0.59 2.75
N LEU A 155 18.48 0.55 3.00
CA LEU A 155 17.87 0.83 4.30
C LEU A 155 17.65 -0.42 5.16
N GLU A 156 18.19 -1.57 4.77
CA GLU A 156 18.09 -2.81 5.53
C GLU A 156 18.60 -2.61 6.97
N GLN A 157 17.75 -2.89 7.96
CA GLN A 157 18.06 -2.65 9.36
C GLN A 157 19.14 -3.63 9.85
N GLY A 158 20.15 -3.11 10.55
CA GLY A 158 21.27 -3.92 11.07
C GLY A 158 22.38 -4.19 10.06
N ALA A 159 22.24 -3.76 8.80
CA ALA A 159 23.31 -3.84 7.82
C ALA A 159 24.38 -2.75 8.06
N GLU A 160 25.65 -3.06 7.82
CA GLU A 160 26.78 -2.13 8.00
C GLU A 160 26.64 -0.86 7.14
N PHE A 161 25.98 -0.96 6.00
CA PHE A 161 25.75 0.16 5.08
C PHE A 161 24.44 0.93 5.35
N SER A 162 23.64 0.50 6.33
CA SER A 162 22.31 1.06 6.59
C SER A 162 22.35 2.56 6.92
N GLU A 163 23.35 2.99 7.70
CA GLU A 163 23.52 4.40 8.03
C GLU A 163 23.85 5.24 6.78
N ARG A 164 24.73 4.74 5.92
CA ARG A 164 25.09 5.40 4.65
C ARG A 164 23.88 5.47 3.72
N GLY A 165 23.09 4.39 3.62
CA GLY A 165 21.85 4.36 2.85
C GLY A 165 20.80 5.38 3.35
N ASN A 166 20.62 5.49 4.67
CA ASN A 166 19.72 6.49 5.26
C ASN A 166 20.16 7.92 4.94
N ARG A 167 21.45 8.22 5.13
CA ARG A 167 22.03 9.53 4.81
C ARG A 167 21.89 9.86 3.33
N MET A 168 22.10 8.89 2.45
CA MET A 168 21.93 9.04 1.01
C MET A 168 20.49 9.41 0.63
N MET A 169 19.50 8.73 1.22
CA MET A 169 18.09 9.05 1.00
C MET A 169 17.76 10.50 1.41
N GLU A 170 18.32 10.98 2.52
CA GLU A 170 18.17 12.37 2.96
C GLU A 170 18.79 13.36 1.96
N MET A 171 20.01 13.08 1.50
CA MET A 171 20.70 13.92 0.52
C MET A 171 19.92 13.99 -0.80
N PHE A 172 19.42 12.86 -1.31
CA PHE A 172 18.58 12.86 -2.51
C PHE A 172 17.27 13.58 -2.29
N CYS A 173 16.60 13.40 -1.15
CA CYS A 173 15.38 14.12 -0.81
C CYS A 173 15.58 15.65 -0.86
N ALA A 174 16.70 16.14 -0.33
CA ALA A 174 17.07 17.55 -0.42
C ALA A 174 17.39 17.98 -1.87
N ALA A 175 18.10 17.15 -2.64
CA ALA A 175 18.57 17.48 -3.98
C ALA A 175 17.45 17.51 -5.05
N VAL A 176 16.50 16.58 -5.01
CA VAL A 176 15.39 16.53 -5.98
C VAL A 176 14.17 17.35 -5.56
N GLY A 177 14.14 17.79 -4.31
CA GLY A 177 12.99 18.47 -3.70
C GLY A 177 12.13 17.50 -2.88
N PRO A 178 11.85 17.79 -1.58
CA PRO A 178 11.13 16.87 -0.70
C PRO A 178 9.76 16.43 -1.22
N LYS A 179 8.92 17.35 -1.72
CA LYS A 179 7.57 16.99 -2.22
C LYS A 179 7.65 16.03 -3.41
N PHE A 180 8.58 16.24 -4.35
CA PHE A 180 8.80 15.34 -5.47
C PHE A 180 9.30 13.97 -4.98
N PHE A 181 10.28 13.97 -4.06
CA PHE A 181 10.83 12.76 -3.45
C PHE A 181 9.73 11.88 -2.82
N TYR A 182 8.90 12.44 -1.95
CA TYR A 182 7.83 11.68 -1.29
C TYR A 182 6.75 11.23 -2.28
N THR A 183 6.45 12.00 -3.32
CA THR A 183 5.53 11.56 -4.40
C THR A 183 6.06 10.30 -5.09
N CYS A 184 7.34 10.29 -5.46
CA CYS A 184 8.00 9.11 -6.04
C CYS A 184 8.01 7.94 -5.05
N LEU A 185 8.29 8.20 -3.78
CA LEU A 185 8.28 7.16 -2.75
C LEU A 185 6.89 6.51 -2.63
N TRP A 186 5.82 7.31 -2.47
CA TRP A 186 4.45 6.80 -2.41
C TRP A 186 4.07 6.02 -3.67
N LYS A 187 4.46 6.50 -4.85
CA LYS A 187 4.23 5.79 -6.10
C LYS A 187 4.95 4.43 -6.14
N LEU A 188 6.19 4.34 -5.65
CA LEU A 188 6.90 3.06 -5.52
C LEU A 188 6.20 2.10 -4.56
N LEU A 189 5.59 2.59 -3.48
CA LEU A 189 4.86 1.73 -2.54
C LEU A 189 3.58 1.14 -3.17
N ILE A 190 3.01 1.79 -4.18
CA ILE A 190 1.94 1.21 -5.00
C ILE A 190 2.52 0.08 -5.85
N ASP A 191 3.53 0.41 -6.66
CA ASP A 191 3.97 -0.42 -7.80
C ASP A 191 4.85 -1.62 -7.38
N VAL A 192 5.61 -1.52 -6.28
CA VAL A 192 6.66 -2.49 -5.92
C VAL A 192 6.49 -3.00 -4.48
N PRO A 193 5.86 -4.17 -4.27
CA PRO A 193 5.62 -4.70 -2.91
C PRO A 193 6.89 -4.97 -2.10
N SER A 194 7.98 -5.43 -2.74
CA SER A 194 9.23 -5.80 -2.06
C SER A 194 9.93 -4.64 -1.35
N VAL A 195 9.64 -3.40 -1.72
CA VAL A 195 10.25 -2.20 -1.12
C VAL A 195 9.34 -1.48 -0.13
N ARG A 196 8.09 -1.94 0.04
CA ARG A 196 7.08 -1.27 0.88
C ARG A 196 7.56 -1.04 2.30
N HIS A 197 8.15 -2.06 2.93
CA HIS A 197 8.61 -1.95 4.31
C HIS A 197 9.73 -0.91 4.47
N PHE A 198 10.71 -0.90 3.57
CA PHE A 198 11.79 0.11 3.59
C PHE A 198 11.23 1.52 3.44
N GLY A 199 10.31 1.72 2.50
CA GLY A 199 9.74 3.03 2.23
C GLY A 199 8.88 3.56 3.39
N ILE A 200 7.90 2.78 3.87
CA ILE A 200 7.03 3.26 4.96
C ILE A 200 7.80 3.44 6.27
N SER A 201 8.77 2.56 6.57
CA SER A 201 9.62 2.70 7.75
C SER A 201 10.48 3.95 7.67
N PHE A 202 11.02 4.29 6.49
CA PHE A 202 11.75 5.54 6.27
C PHE A 202 10.88 6.77 6.58
N VAL A 203 9.64 6.82 6.06
CA VAL A 203 8.71 7.94 6.31
C VAL A 203 8.48 8.14 7.82
N ILE A 204 8.18 7.06 8.55
CA ILE A 204 7.86 7.13 9.99
C ILE A 204 9.09 7.52 10.82
N ASN A 205 10.25 6.94 10.51
CA ASN A 205 11.48 7.22 11.24
C ASN A 205 11.95 8.67 11.06
N ARG A 206 11.57 9.32 9.95
CA ARG A 206 11.91 10.72 9.68
C ARG A 206 10.86 11.71 10.15
N PHE A 207 9.65 11.25 10.42
CA PHE A 207 8.60 12.11 10.95
C PHE A 207 8.94 12.56 12.38
N ASN A 208 9.18 13.86 12.56
CA ASN A 208 9.45 14.40 13.87
C ASN A 208 8.14 14.73 14.60
N LYS A 209 7.77 13.89 15.57
CA LYS A 209 6.55 14.03 16.37
C LYS A 209 6.49 15.31 17.22
N ARG A 210 7.62 16.00 17.42
CA ARG A 210 7.70 17.25 18.19
C ARG A 210 7.43 18.50 17.36
N LYS A 211 7.48 18.37 16.03
CA LYS A 211 7.21 19.48 15.11
C LYS A 211 5.76 19.44 14.65
N SER A 212 5.22 20.61 14.33
CA SER A 212 3.88 20.69 13.74
C SER A 212 3.85 19.95 12.40
N ILE A 213 2.70 19.37 12.09
CA ILE A 213 2.48 18.69 10.81
C ILE A 213 2.56 19.65 9.62
N MET A 214 2.27 20.93 9.83
CA MET A 214 2.37 21.98 8.80
C MET A 214 3.82 22.25 8.37
N GLU A 215 4.79 22.06 9.28
CA GLU A 215 6.22 22.21 8.97
C GLU A 215 6.78 21.01 8.20
N GLN A 216 6.02 19.92 8.16
CA GLN A 216 6.41 18.65 7.56
C GLN A 216 5.40 18.22 6.49
N ASP A 217 4.68 19.16 5.88
CA ASP A 217 3.65 18.91 4.85
C ASP A 217 4.21 18.18 3.62
N PHE A 218 5.51 18.31 3.37
CA PHE A 218 6.20 17.68 2.26
C PHE A 218 6.09 16.14 2.25
N ILE A 219 5.82 15.52 3.40
CA ILE A 219 5.65 14.06 3.52
C ILE A 219 4.45 13.55 2.71
N TYR A 220 3.45 14.40 2.43
CA TYR A 220 2.29 14.01 1.63
C TYR A 220 2.61 13.95 0.13
N GLY A 221 3.74 14.51 -0.30
CA GLY A 221 4.08 14.66 -1.70
C GLY A 221 3.28 15.75 -2.41
N LEU A 222 3.14 15.61 -3.72
CA LEU A 222 2.50 16.55 -4.63
C LEU A 222 1.07 16.13 -5.01
N ASP A 223 0.73 14.86 -4.84
CA ASP A 223 -0.54 14.29 -5.30
C ASP A 223 -1.18 13.45 -4.19
N ARG A 224 -2.35 13.89 -3.70
CA ARG A 224 -3.07 13.18 -2.65
C ARG A 224 -3.58 11.81 -3.10
N HIS A 225 -3.97 11.65 -4.36
CA HIS A 225 -4.46 10.35 -4.85
C HIS A 225 -3.36 9.28 -4.78
N ILE A 226 -2.14 9.62 -5.18
CA ILE A 226 -0.98 8.72 -5.04
C ILE A 226 -0.74 8.35 -3.57
N LEU A 227 -0.78 9.33 -2.67
CA LEU A 227 -0.66 9.08 -1.22
C LEU A 227 -1.74 8.11 -0.73
N LEU A 228 -3.02 8.40 -1.01
CA LEU A 228 -4.13 7.59 -0.52
C LEU A 228 -4.12 6.17 -1.12
N GLU A 229 -3.87 6.04 -2.42
CA GLU A 229 -3.74 4.75 -3.10
C GLU A 229 -2.59 3.92 -2.52
N SER A 230 -1.44 4.55 -2.26
CA SER A 230 -0.31 3.89 -1.64
C SER A 230 -0.66 3.33 -0.25
N LEU A 231 -1.35 4.11 0.60
CA LEU A 231 -1.80 3.65 1.91
C LEU A 231 -2.78 2.48 1.79
N CYS A 232 -3.71 2.51 0.83
CA CYS A 232 -4.60 1.39 0.55
C CYS A 232 -3.82 0.11 0.19
N CYS A 233 -2.77 0.21 -0.64
CA CYS A 233 -1.88 -0.91 -0.93
C CYS A 233 -1.15 -1.43 0.32
N LEU A 234 -0.71 -0.54 1.21
CA LEU A 234 0.02 -0.91 2.44
C LEU A 234 -0.88 -1.64 3.46
N PHE A 235 -2.15 -1.25 3.62
CA PHE A 235 -3.10 -1.99 4.49
C PHE A 235 -3.43 -3.38 3.97
N GLY A 236 -3.33 -3.56 2.65
CA GLY A 236 -3.52 -4.82 1.95
C GLY A 236 -2.29 -5.72 1.88
N ASP A 237 -1.15 -5.28 2.42
CA ASP A 237 0.12 -5.99 2.23
C ASP A 237 0.16 -7.34 2.94
N SER A 238 0.92 -8.31 2.44
CA SER A 238 1.13 -9.60 3.11
C SER A 238 1.97 -9.49 4.39
N VAL A 239 2.81 -8.45 4.50
CA VAL A 239 3.76 -8.27 5.60
C VAL A 239 3.13 -7.43 6.72
N LEU A 240 2.96 -8.02 7.90
CA LEU A 240 2.32 -7.35 9.05
C LEU A 240 3.06 -6.08 9.50
N LEU A 241 4.39 -6.02 9.37
CA LEU A 241 5.17 -4.83 9.69
C LEU A 241 4.81 -3.65 8.77
N VAL A 242 4.52 -3.90 7.50
CA VAL A 242 4.08 -2.86 6.55
C VAL A 242 2.73 -2.29 6.97
N GLN A 243 1.77 -3.15 7.29
CA GLN A 243 0.44 -2.72 7.78
C GLN A 243 0.55 -1.94 9.09
N ARG A 244 1.41 -2.41 10.02
CA ARG A 244 1.67 -1.74 11.30
C ARG A 244 2.20 -0.33 11.08
N ASP A 245 3.22 -0.21 10.25
CA ASP A 245 3.87 1.07 9.96
C ASP A 245 2.88 2.02 9.24
N ALA A 246 2.08 1.52 8.30
CA ALA A 246 1.03 2.33 7.67
C ALA A 246 -0.02 2.87 8.68
N LEU A 247 -0.42 2.06 9.67
CA LEU A 247 -1.30 2.52 10.76
C LEU A 247 -0.62 3.53 11.69
N ASP A 248 0.68 3.38 11.93
CA ASP A 248 1.45 4.35 12.71
C ASP A 248 1.56 5.68 11.95
N PHE A 249 1.71 5.65 10.61
CA PHE A 249 1.61 6.85 9.76
C PHE A 249 0.24 7.52 9.88
N LEU A 250 -0.87 6.78 9.81
CA LEU A 250 -2.21 7.36 10.00
C LEU A 250 -2.37 8.07 11.34
N GLN A 251 -1.85 7.48 12.42
CA GLN A 251 -1.96 8.07 13.76
C GLN A 251 -1.18 9.37 13.91
N ILE A 252 0.01 9.46 13.31
CA ILE A 252 0.91 10.62 13.48
C ILE A 252 0.70 11.70 12.43
N ALA A 253 0.35 11.32 11.20
CA ALA A 253 0.37 12.19 10.04
C ALA A 253 -0.96 12.28 9.29
N LEU A 254 -1.93 11.40 9.53
CA LEU A 254 -3.26 11.52 8.90
C LEU A 254 -4.42 11.25 9.88
N PRO A 255 -4.55 12.00 10.99
CA PRO A 255 -5.70 11.83 11.87
C PRO A 255 -7.03 12.15 11.19
N ILE A 256 -8.09 11.48 11.66
CA ILE A 256 -9.41 11.57 11.02
C ILE A 256 -9.98 12.98 10.97
N HIS A 257 -9.83 13.80 12.02
CA HIS A 257 -10.40 15.16 12.06
C HIS A 257 -9.88 16.09 10.96
N LEU A 258 -8.79 15.75 10.26
CA LEU A 258 -8.25 16.57 9.18
C LEU A 258 -9.23 16.77 8.02
N HIS A 259 -10.15 15.83 7.76
CA HIS A 259 -11.17 16.03 6.71
C HIS A 259 -12.18 17.15 7.02
N ALA A 260 -12.33 17.50 8.30
CA ALA A 260 -13.22 18.56 8.77
C ALA A 260 -12.47 19.89 8.96
N SER A 261 -11.14 19.90 8.81
CA SER A 261 -10.31 21.09 8.96
C SER A 261 -10.12 21.77 7.61
N SER A 262 -10.64 22.99 7.46
CA SER A 262 -10.46 23.81 6.27
C SER A 262 -9.08 24.46 6.17
N SER A 263 -8.28 24.41 7.24
CA SER A 263 -6.97 25.06 7.32
C SER A 263 -5.82 24.16 6.82
N MET A 264 -6.02 22.84 6.84
CA MET A 264 -4.97 21.89 6.48
C MET A 264 -5.11 21.44 5.03
N THR A 265 -4.02 21.52 4.27
CA THR A 265 -3.92 20.95 2.93
C THR A 265 -3.11 19.66 2.98
N ILE A 266 -3.61 18.62 2.30
CA ILE A 266 -2.93 17.33 2.17
C ILE A 266 -2.50 17.22 0.71
N ALA A 267 -1.19 17.36 0.48
CA ALA A 267 -0.59 17.47 -0.86
C ALA A 267 -1.18 18.64 -1.69
N ASP A 268 -2.05 18.34 -2.66
CA ASP A 268 -2.61 19.29 -3.64
C ASP A 268 -3.92 19.96 -3.20
N GLY A 269 -4.53 19.56 -2.08
CA GLY A 269 -5.77 20.18 -1.61
C GLY A 269 -6.35 19.67 -0.29
N PRO A 270 -7.54 20.14 0.12
CA PRO A 270 -8.20 19.68 1.35
C PRO A 270 -8.68 18.23 1.20
N LEU A 271 -8.51 17.43 2.25
CA LEU A 271 -8.96 16.04 2.27
C LEU A 271 -10.48 15.97 2.44
N SER A 272 -11.18 15.32 1.50
CA SER A 272 -12.64 15.16 1.61
C SER A 272 -13.05 14.00 2.52
N ALA A 273 -14.25 14.09 3.10
CA ALA A 273 -14.85 12.99 3.87
C ALA A 273 -15.00 11.70 3.02
N ALA A 274 -15.31 11.84 1.72
CA ALA A 274 -15.48 10.71 0.82
C ALA A 274 -14.17 9.96 0.56
N GLU A 275 -13.05 10.67 0.46
CA GLU A 275 -11.72 10.07 0.31
C GLU A 275 -11.26 9.40 1.60
N LEU A 276 -11.46 10.07 2.74
CA LEU A 276 -11.12 9.49 4.04
C LEU A 276 -11.96 8.23 4.33
N SER A 277 -13.22 8.19 3.89
CA SER A 277 -14.08 7.00 3.99
C SER A 277 -13.60 5.85 3.08
N ALA A 278 -13.10 6.16 1.88
CA ALA A 278 -12.45 5.17 1.01
C ALA A 278 -11.18 4.59 1.66
N LEU A 279 -10.32 5.46 2.20
CA LEU A 279 -9.11 5.06 2.91
C LEU A 279 -9.45 4.21 4.15
N CYS A 280 -10.45 4.64 4.93
CA CYS A 280 -10.94 3.92 6.10
C CYS A 280 -11.47 2.53 5.71
N SER A 281 -12.16 2.41 4.57
CA SER A 281 -12.62 1.11 4.04
C SER A 281 -11.43 0.16 3.84
N CYS A 282 -10.35 0.66 3.25
CA CYS A 282 -9.14 -0.13 3.04
C CYS A 282 -8.46 -0.46 4.38
N ALA A 283 -8.36 0.48 5.32
CA ALA A 283 -7.79 0.23 6.64
C ALA A 283 -8.57 -0.83 7.45
N LEU A 284 -9.90 -0.95 7.25
CA LEU A 284 -10.71 -1.99 7.89
C LEU A 284 -10.37 -3.42 7.44
N SER A 285 -9.66 -3.60 6.31
CA SER A 285 -9.16 -4.93 5.90
C SER A 285 -8.21 -5.54 6.93
N ILE A 286 -7.61 -4.72 7.80
CA ILE A 286 -6.74 -5.15 8.89
C ILE A 286 -7.48 -6.02 9.90
N LEU A 287 -8.78 -5.77 10.14
CA LEU A 287 -9.59 -6.60 11.04
C LEU A 287 -9.70 -8.05 10.55
N LEU A 288 -9.50 -8.28 9.24
CA LEU A 288 -9.49 -9.62 8.66
C LEU A 288 -8.23 -10.42 9.06
N GLN A 289 -7.15 -9.76 9.49
CA GLN A 289 -5.91 -10.42 9.94
C GLN A 289 -6.05 -11.01 11.35
N ARG A 290 -6.99 -10.51 12.16
CA ARG A 290 -7.18 -10.88 13.58
C ARG A 290 -5.94 -10.64 14.45
N ASP A 291 -5.09 -9.70 14.08
CA ASP A 291 -3.93 -9.29 14.87
C ASP A 291 -4.32 -8.22 15.91
N ALA A 292 -4.11 -8.52 17.19
CA ALA A 292 -4.50 -7.61 18.27
C ALA A 292 -3.71 -6.29 18.28
N SER A 293 -2.45 -6.31 17.84
CA SER A 293 -1.56 -5.13 17.81
C SER A 293 -1.97 -4.16 16.71
N LEU A 294 -2.36 -4.68 15.54
CA LEU A 294 -2.90 -3.89 14.45
C LEU A 294 -4.30 -3.35 14.77
N ASN A 295 -5.19 -4.18 15.33
CA ASN A 295 -6.52 -3.76 15.73
C ASN A 295 -6.47 -2.61 16.74
N ARG A 296 -5.57 -2.67 17.73
CA ARG A 296 -5.37 -1.57 18.71
C ARG A 296 -5.01 -0.25 18.04
N ARG A 297 -4.12 -0.27 17.04
CA ARG A 297 -3.70 0.94 16.30
C ARG A 297 -4.82 1.52 15.44
N LEU A 298 -5.58 0.65 14.76
CA LEU A 298 -6.75 1.06 13.99
C LEU A 298 -7.80 1.72 14.89
N PHE A 299 -8.11 1.11 16.04
CA PHE A 299 -9.06 1.69 16.99
C PHE A 299 -8.54 2.98 17.63
N ALA A 300 -7.23 3.09 17.87
CA ALA A 300 -6.62 4.31 18.37
C ALA A 300 -6.78 5.46 17.37
N TRP A 301 -6.53 5.20 16.09
CA TRP A 301 -6.73 6.16 15.01
C TRP A 301 -8.21 6.61 14.89
N LEU A 302 -9.15 5.66 14.94
CA LEU A 302 -10.59 5.95 14.90
C LEU A 302 -11.04 6.83 16.07
N ARG A 303 -10.45 6.67 17.27
CA ARG A 303 -10.87 7.41 18.47
C ARG A 303 -10.05 8.65 18.78
N GLY A 304 -8.95 8.90 18.07
CA GLY A 304 -8.02 9.96 18.48
C GLY A 304 -7.32 9.62 19.81
N SER A 305 -7.13 8.34 20.14
CA SER A 305 -6.55 7.93 21.42
C SER A 305 -5.01 7.94 21.43
N GLN A 306 -4.37 8.22 20.30
CA GLN A 306 -2.93 8.33 20.21
C GLN A 306 -2.43 9.49 21.10
N LEU A 307 -1.26 9.30 21.71
CA LEU A 307 -0.67 10.29 22.59
C LEU A 307 0.10 11.35 21.80
N VAL A 308 -0.09 12.61 22.16
CA VAL A 308 0.57 13.78 21.58
C VAL A 308 1.32 14.50 22.70
N GLU A 309 2.58 14.86 22.44
CA GLU A 309 3.36 15.73 23.31
C GLU A 309 2.96 17.19 23.03
N ILE A 310 2.27 17.83 23.97
CA ILE A 310 1.94 19.26 23.83
C ILE A 310 3.07 20.09 24.42
N VAL A 311 3.71 20.93 23.61
CA VAL A 311 4.55 22.02 24.09
C VAL A 311 3.64 23.21 24.36
N ARG A 312 3.14 23.35 25.60
CA ARG A 312 2.43 24.58 26.01
C ARG A 312 3.45 25.65 26.39
N SER A 313 3.44 26.76 25.66
CA SER A 313 4.17 27.99 26.02
C SER A 313 3.23 28.93 26.76
N ASP A 314 2.98 28.67 28.05
CA ASP A 314 2.28 29.62 28.90
C ASP A 314 3.26 30.25 29.89
N CYS A 315 3.18 31.58 30.03
CA CYS A 315 3.94 32.41 30.97
C CYS A 315 3.57 32.10 32.43
N SER A 316 3.93 30.94 32.94
CA SER A 316 4.01 30.64 34.36
C SER A 316 4.80 29.34 34.56
N SER A 317 5.78 29.40 35.44
CA SER A 317 6.90 28.46 35.57
C SER A 317 6.55 27.08 36.12
N VAL A 318 5.75 26.28 35.41
CA VAL A 318 5.70 24.80 35.56
C VAL A 318 5.33 24.15 34.21
N THR A 319 6.31 23.61 33.49
CA THR A 319 6.11 22.81 32.28
C THR A 319 5.69 21.39 32.67
N ILE A 320 4.38 21.11 32.73
CA ILE A 320 3.88 19.75 32.93
C ILE A 320 3.89 19.03 31.57
N ASN A 321 4.98 18.33 31.27
CA ASN A 321 5.10 17.45 30.09
C ASN A 321 4.34 16.14 30.30
N GLN A 322 3.00 16.18 30.41
CA GLN A 322 2.20 14.96 30.38
C GLN A 322 1.63 14.73 28.97
N PRO A 323 1.88 13.56 28.37
CA PRO A 323 1.29 13.24 27.07
C PRO A 323 -0.23 13.11 27.22
N VAL A 324 -0.98 13.83 26.39
CA VAL A 324 -2.45 13.74 26.33
C VAL A 324 -2.88 13.03 25.06
N SER A 325 -4.12 12.54 25.02
CA SER A 325 -4.66 12.00 23.77
C SER A 325 -4.84 13.11 22.73
N LEU A 326 -4.75 12.74 21.46
CA LEU A 326 -5.05 13.64 20.34
C LEU A 326 -6.48 14.19 20.46
N ALA A 327 -7.44 13.35 20.84
CA ALA A 327 -8.82 13.78 21.05
C ALA A 327 -8.91 14.94 22.05
N LEU A 328 -8.22 14.84 23.19
CA LEU A 328 -8.18 15.91 24.18
C LEU A 328 -7.39 17.13 23.69
N SER A 329 -6.32 16.93 22.93
CA SER A 329 -5.56 18.03 22.32
C SER A 329 -6.38 18.82 21.29
N VAL A 330 -7.26 18.16 20.54
CA VAL A 330 -8.07 18.78 19.49
C VAL A 330 -9.36 19.40 20.05
N LEU A 331 -9.96 18.76 21.07
CA LEU A 331 -11.26 19.15 21.62
C LEU A 331 -11.17 19.92 22.95
N GLY A 332 -10.01 19.98 23.60
CA GLY A 332 -9.85 20.49 24.96
C GLY A 332 -10.40 21.91 25.16
N ASP A 333 -10.25 22.77 24.15
CA ASP A 333 -10.72 24.16 24.17
C ASP A 333 -12.01 24.36 23.33
N SER A 334 -12.62 23.27 22.84
CA SER A 334 -13.79 23.33 21.97
C SER A 334 -15.10 23.38 22.76
N PRO A 335 -16.03 24.29 22.43
CA PRO A 335 -17.36 24.33 23.08
C PRO A 335 -18.14 23.04 22.86
N LYS A 336 -17.87 22.33 21.76
CA LYS A 336 -18.51 21.04 21.44
C LYS A 336 -18.21 19.96 22.48
N LEU A 337 -17.05 20.01 23.14
CA LEU A 337 -16.72 19.07 24.21
C LEU A 337 -17.55 19.34 25.46
N ALA A 338 -17.72 20.61 25.83
CA ALA A 338 -18.56 21.01 26.96
C ALA A 338 -20.04 20.65 26.72
N GLU A 339 -20.56 20.90 25.52
CA GLU A 339 -21.91 20.49 25.11
C GLU A 339 -22.08 18.96 25.17
N TYR A 340 -21.09 18.20 24.68
CA TYR A 340 -21.12 16.75 24.72
C TYR A 340 -21.13 16.24 26.17
N ILE A 341 -20.29 16.78 27.05
CA ILE A 341 -20.26 16.43 28.48
C ILE A 341 -21.61 16.71 29.14
N ALA A 342 -22.23 17.86 28.85
CA ALA A 342 -23.54 18.23 29.39
C ALA A 342 -24.67 17.29 28.93
N SER A 343 -24.53 16.65 27.77
CA SER A 343 -25.52 15.68 27.24
C SER A 343 -25.44 14.28 27.87
N GLN A 344 -24.42 13.98 28.68
CA GLN A 344 -24.21 12.63 29.22
C GLN A 344 -25.01 12.40 30.53
N PRO A 345 -25.65 11.22 30.69
CA PRO A 345 -26.52 10.92 31.84
C PRO A 345 -25.78 10.80 33.19
N HIS A 346 -24.47 10.54 33.18
CA HIS A 346 -23.60 10.58 34.36
C HIS A 346 -22.21 11.11 33.98
N PRO A 347 -21.75 12.27 34.50
CA PRO A 347 -20.41 12.77 34.22
C PRO A 347 -19.36 11.91 34.96
N SER A 348 -18.83 10.89 34.30
CA SER A 348 -17.66 10.14 34.79
C SER A 348 -16.37 10.95 34.60
N VAL A 349 -15.49 10.91 35.59
CA VAL A 349 -14.35 11.82 35.85
C VAL A 349 -13.15 11.65 34.91
N GLU A 350 -13.14 10.70 33.96
CA GLU A 350 -12.03 10.58 33.01
C GLU A 350 -12.24 11.47 31.77
N ASN A 351 -11.83 12.74 31.88
CA ASN A 351 -11.82 13.72 30.78
C ASN A 351 -11.28 13.15 29.46
N ASN A 352 -10.32 12.24 29.52
CA ASN A 352 -9.69 11.63 28.35
C ASN A 352 -10.63 10.66 27.60
N GLN A 353 -11.36 9.79 28.32
CA GLN A 353 -12.27 8.83 27.72
C GLN A 353 -13.50 9.52 27.11
N VAL A 354 -14.00 10.57 27.78
CA VAL A 354 -15.11 11.39 27.27
C VAL A 354 -14.69 12.17 26.01
N ALA A 355 -13.50 12.77 26.00
CA ALA A 355 -12.96 13.44 24.83
C ALA A 355 -12.82 12.49 23.63
N GLN A 356 -12.35 11.27 23.83
CA GLN A 356 -12.23 10.27 22.76
C GLN A 356 -13.60 9.82 22.21
N ASN A 357 -14.62 9.68 23.07
CA ASN A 357 -15.97 9.38 22.63
C ASN A 357 -16.58 10.54 21.83
N CYS A 358 -16.38 11.78 22.29
CA CYS A 358 -16.80 12.99 21.59
C CYS A 358 -16.09 13.12 20.23
N TYR A 359 -14.77 12.90 20.18
CA TYR A 359 -13.97 12.90 18.95
C TYR A 359 -14.51 11.87 17.94
N PHE A 360 -14.77 10.65 18.40
CA PHE A 360 -15.33 9.60 17.56
C PHE A 360 -16.70 10.01 17.01
N SER A 361 -17.59 10.52 17.87
CA SER A 361 -18.93 10.96 17.46
C SER A 361 -18.91 12.12 16.46
N LEU A 362 -17.96 13.05 16.59
CA LEU A 362 -17.88 14.26 15.76
C LEU A 362 -17.20 14.02 14.40
N TYR A 363 -16.14 13.20 14.37
CA TYR A 363 -15.28 13.09 13.18
C TYR A 363 -15.23 11.70 12.58
N SER A 364 -15.36 10.64 13.38
CA SER A 364 -15.06 9.27 12.93
C SER A 364 -16.29 8.44 12.63
N ARG A 365 -17.42 8.69 13.31
CA ARG A 365 -18.63 7.85 13.22
C ARG A 365 -19.17 7.77 11.80
N ASP A 366 -19.39 8.90 11.14
CA ASP A 366 -19.96 8.93 9.79
C ASP A 366 -18.99 8.38 8.74
N ILE A 367 -17.69 8.68 8.89
CA ILE A 367 -16.62 8.13 8.05
C ILE A 367 -16.60 6.59 8.17
N LEU A 368 -16.69 6.06 9.39
CA LEU A 368 -16.70 4.62 9.64
C LEU A 368 -17.97 3.95 9.09
N ILE A 369 -19.14 4.58 9.23
CA ILE A 369 -20.39 4.09 8.66
C ILE A 369 -20.29 4.03 7.13
N ASP A 370 -19.84 5.11 6.47
CA ASP A 370 -19.67 5.12 5.01
C ASP A 370 -18.64 4.08 4.56
N ALA A 371 -17.54 3.92 5.30
CA ALA A 371 -16.53 2.91 5.02
C ALA A 371 -17.08 1.48 5.08
N VAL A 372 -17.82 1.14 6.13
CA VAL A 372 -18.44 -0.18 6.26
C VAL A 372 -19.51 -0.40 5.18
N ARG A 373 -20.31 0.63 4.84
CA ARG A 373 -21.26 0.56 3.73
C ARG A 373 -20.59 0.26 2.39
N ARG A 374 -19.44 0.88 2.10
CA ARG A 374 -18.65 0.58 0.88
C ARG A 374 -18.22 -0.87 0.84
N ILE A 375 -17.78 -1.42 1.97
CA ILE A 375 -17.37 -2.84 2.08
C ILE A 375 -18.57 -3.78 1.88
N ILE A 376 -19.71 -3.48 2.49
CA ILE A 376 -20.95 -4.28 2.32
C ILE A 376 -21.39 -4.27 0.86
N ARG A 377 -21.36 -3.09 0.21
CA ARG A 377 -21.78 -2.93 -1.20
C ARG A 377 -20.81 -3.56 -2.20
N SER A 378 -19.51 -3.57 -1.88
CA SER A 378 -18.47 -4.09 -2.76
C SER A 378 -17.39 -4.83 -1.96
N PRO A 379 -17.63 -6.08 -1.51
CA PRO A 379 -16.66 -6.84 -0.71
C PRO A 379 -15.34 -7.17 -1.44
N THR A 380 -15.37 -7.12 -2.77
CA THR A 380 -14.22 -7.29 -3.67
C THR A 380 -13.27 -6.08 -3.68
N SER A 381 -13.70 -4.92 -3.16
CA SER A 381 -12.87 -3.71 -3.13
C SER A 381 -11.63 -3.84 -2.22
N LEU A 382 -11.68 -4.77 -1.26
CA LEU A 382 -10.54 -5.06 -0.39
C LEU A 382 -9.58 -6.03 -1.09
N SER A 383 -8.28 -5.75 -1.04
CA SER A 383 -7.26 -6.62 -1.63
C SER A 383 -7.30 -8.03 -1.02
N LEU A 384 -7.00 -9.03 -1.85
CA LEU A 384 -6.84 -10.42 -1.41
C LEU A 384 -5.50 -10.56 -0.69
N GLN A 385 -5.54 -10.98 0.57
CA GLN A 385 -4.36 -11.08 1.45
C GLN A 385 -3.39 -12.23 1.11
N ASN A 386 -3.51 -12.88 -0.06
CA ASN A 386 -2.58 -13.89 -0.58
C ASN A 386 -2.89 -14.23 -2.06
N PRO A 387 -2.21 -13.61 -3.04
CA PRO A 387 -2.35 -13.97 -4.45
C PRO A 387 -1.63 -15.28 -4.83
N SER A 388 -0.77 -15.83 -3.95
CA SER A 388 0.10 -16.99 -4.23
C SER A 388 -0.63 -18.33 -4.48
N ASN A 389 -1.96 -18.37 -4.32
CA ASN A 389 -2.77 -19.54 -4.69
C ASN A 389 -3.53 -19.39 -6.03
N GLN A 390 -3.28 -18.33 -6.80
CA GLN A 390 -3.93 -18.11 -8.10
C GLN A 390 -2.92 -18.11 -9.25
N ILE A 391 -2.34 -19.28 -9.53
CA ILE A 391 -1.76 -19.54 -10.86
C ILE A 391 -2.92 -19.97 -11.75
N TRP A 392 -3.51 -19.01 -12.47
CA TRP A 392 -4.43 -19.28 -13.55
C TRP A 392 -3.62 -19.77 -14.76
N ILE A 393 -3.64 -21.08 -15.01
CA ILE A 393 -3.15 -21.66 -16.28
C ILE A 393 -4.37 -21.82 -17.19
N PRO A 394 -4.50 -21.03 -18.29
CA PRO A 394 -5.57 -21.25 -19.25
C PRO A 394 -5.38 -22.62 -19.93
N GLY A 395 -6.38 -23.50 -19.79
CA GLY A 395 -6.44 -24.75 -20.56
C GLY A 395 -6.87 -26.01 -19.81
N HIS A 396 -6.97 -26.02 -18.47
CA HIS A 396 -7.43 -27.19 -17.71
C HIS A 396 -8.35 -26.82 -16.54
N SER A 397 -9.66 -26.82 -16.76
CA SER A 397 -10.67 -26.70 -15.69
C SER A 397 -10.80 -28.03 -14.94
N THR A 398 -9.91 -28.26 -13.98
CA THR A 398 -10.06 -29.39 -13.03
C THR A 398 -11.07 -29.03 -11.93
N VAL A 399 -11.74 -30.02 -11.33
CA VAL A 399 -12.65 -29.84 -10.17
C VAL A 399 -11.98 -29.04 -9.04
N LYS A 400 -10.66 -29.19 -8.89
CA LYS A 400 -9.82 -28.44 -7.95
C LYS A 400 -9.83 -26.92 -8.21
N SER A 401 -9.86 -26.49 -9.47
CA SER A 401 -9.96 -25.08 -9.86
C SER A 401 -11.33 -24.48 -9.49
N LEU A 402 -12.42 -25.22 -9.67
CA LEU A 402 -13.77 -24.80 -9.29
C LEU A 402 -13.91 -24.67 -7.76
N LEU A 403 -13.39 -25.63 -7.00
CA LEU A 403 -13.39 -25.58 -5.53
C LEU A 403 -12.59 -24.39 -4.99
N ASN A 404 -11.45 -24.06 -5.61
CA ASN A 404 -10.67 -22.89 -5.23
C ASN A 404 -11.39 -21.57 -5.52
N ASN A 405 -12.12 -21.48 -6.63
CA ASN A 405 -12.94 -20.31 -6.94
C ASN A 405 -14.06 -20.13 -5.90
N MET A 406 -14.80 -21.20 -5.60
CA MET A 406 -15.86 -21.17 -4.58
C MET A 406 -15.33 -20.79 -3.18
N ALA A 407 -14.15 -21.29 -2.81
CA ALA A 407 -13.51 -20.93 -1.54
C ALA A 407 -13.11 -19.44 -1.49
N THR A 408 -12.62 -18.90 -2.61
CA THR A 408 -12.27 -17.48 -2.74
C THR A 408 -13.50 -16.59 -2.66
N GLU A 409 -14.57 -16.94 -3.37
CA GLU A 409 -15.84 -16.20 -3.34
C GLU A 409 -16.47 -16.23 -1.95
N ARG A 410 -16.49 -17.38 -1.28
CA ARG A 410 -16.95 -17.50 0.10
C ARG A 410 -16.13 -16.60 1.03
N ASN A 411 -14.81 -16.61 0.89
CA ASN A 411 -13.93 -15.76 1.69
C ASN A 411 -14.28 -14.27 1.50
N ILE A 412 -14.52 -13.85 0.26
CA ILE A 412 -14.92 -12.48 -0.10
C ILE A 412 -16.30 -12.15 0.50
N ALA A 413 -17.28 -13.05 0.35
CA ALA A 413 -18.64 -12.86 0.83
C ALA A 413 -18.72 -12.74 2.37
N GLU A 414 -17.83 -13.40 3.10
CA GLU A 414 -17.75 -13.35 4.57
C GLU A 414 -17.09 -12.06 5.11
N ARG A 415 -16.36 -11.29 4.28
CA ARG A 415 -15.60 -10.11 4.75
C ARG A 415 -16.44 -9.08 5.48
N PRO A 416 -17.61 -8.64 4.99
CA PRO A 416 -18.40 -7.61 5.67
C PRO A 416 -18.81 -8.07 7.08
N PHE A 417 -19.23 -9.33 7.23
CA PHE A 417 -19.60 -9.89 8.52
C PHE A 417 -18.41 -9.96 9.48
N ARG A 418 -17.23 -10.37 8.99
CA ARG A 418 -16.01 -10.43 9.81
C ARG A 418 -15.55 -9.06 10.29
N ILE A 419 -15.64 -8.05 9.43
CA ILE A 419 -15.29 -6.67 9.76
C ILE A 419 -16.27 -6.09 10.78
N VAL A 420 -17.58 -6.23 10.55
CA VAL A 420 -18.61 -5.80 11.51
C VAL A 420 -18.43 -6.51 12.85
N THR A 421 -18.16 -7.82 12.85
CA THR A 421 -17.88 -8.57 14.08
C THR A 421 -16.65 -8.00 14.81
N GLY A 422 -15.55 -7.76 14.09
CA GLY A 422 -14.34 -7.18 14.69
C GLY A 422 -14.54 -5.76 15.24
N LEU A 423 -15.47 -4.99 14.67
CA LEU A 423 -15.88 -3.69 15.22
C LEU A 423 -16.75 -3.84 16.47
N LEU A 424 -17.63 -4.85 16.51
CA LEU A 424 -18.51 -5.15 17.64
C LEU A 424 -17.76 -5.71 18.86
N ASP A 425 -16.58 -6.30 18.68
CA ASP A 425 -15.69 -6.68 19.78
C ASP A 425 -15.31 -5.47 20.67
N ARG A 426 -15.46 -4.24 20.13
CA ARG A 426 -15.37 -2.97 20.85
C ARG A 426 -16.75 -2.31 20.92
N SER A 427 -17.46 -2.55 22.02
CA SER A 427 -18.82 -2.05 22.22
C SER A 427 -18.95 -0.53 22.12
N ASP A 428 -17.89 0.20 22.46
CA ASP A 428 -17.78 1.66 22.32
C ASP A 428 -17.78 2.14 20.86
N LEU A 429 -17.32 1.31 19.92
CA LEU A 429 -17.30 1.61 18.49
C LEU A 429 -18.47 0.94 17.79
N GLY A 430 -18.49 -0.40 17.75
CA GLY A 430 -19.47 -1.17 17.00
C GLY A 430 -20.91 -0.90 17.44
N GLY A 431 -21.14 -0.72 18.74
CA GLY A 431 -22.48 -0.43 19.28
C GLY A 431 -23.08 0.88 18.75
N SER A 432 -22.25 1.89 18.49
CA SER A 432 -22.71 3.21 18.03
C SER A 432 -23.06 3.31 16.54
N ILE A 433 -22.62 2.32 15.75
CA ILE A 433 -22.80 2.29 14.29
C ILE A 433 -23.72 1.16 13.83
N ILE A 434 -23.91 0.11 14.64
CA ILE A 434 -24.62 -1.10 14.21
C ILE A 434 -26.07 -0.83 13.80
N GLU A 435 -26.77 0.05 14.52
CA GLU A 435 -28.15 0.41 14.19
C GLU A 435 -28.26 1.07 12.80
N CYS A 436 -27.25 1.86 12.42
CA CYS A 436 -27.18 2.54 11.13
C CYS A 436 -26.76 1.62 9.97
N LEU A 437 -26.20 0.45 10.28
CA LEU A 437 -25.70 -0.53 9.31
C LEU A 437 -26.61 -1.76 9.18
N LEU A 438 -27.52 -1.95 10.15
CA LEU A 438 -28.40 -3.10 10.21
C LEU A 438 -29.21 -3.32 8.92
N PRO A 439 -29.83 -2.29 8.32
CA PRO A 439 -30.56 -2.47 7.06
C PRO A 439 -29.66 -3.01 5.93
N GLU A 440 -28.46 -2.45 5.77
CA GLU A 440 -27.51 -2.87 4.75
C GLU A 440 -27.00 -4.30 4.99
N ILE A 441 -26.73 -4.67 6.25
CA ILE A 441 -26.32 -6.03 6.60
C ILE A 441 -27.43 -7.04 6.28
N LEU A 442 -28.69 -6.72 6.60
CA LEU A 442 -29.82 -7.59 6.32
C LEU A 442 -30.02 -7.77 4.81
N TRP A 443 -29.98 -6.68 4.05
CA TRP A 443 -30.09 -6.73 2.59
C TRP A 443 -28.94 -7.53 1.97
N TYR A 444 -27.71 -7.31 2.42
CA TYR A 444 -26.56 -8.08 1.94
C TYR A 444 -26.72 -9.56 2.24
N THR A 445 -27.19 -9.92 3.43
CA THR A 445 -27.49 -11.31 3.80
C THR A 445 -28.53 -11.93 2.87
N TYR A 446 -29.61 -11.20 2.58
CA TYR A 446 -30.64 -11.63 1.63
C TYR A 446 -30.09 -11.82 0.22
N ALA A 447 -29.29 -10.88 -0.27
CA ALA A 447 -28.66 -10.97 -1.60
C ALA A 447 -27.74 -12.19 -1.70
N GLN A 448 -26.92 -12.46 -0.67
CA GLN A 448 -26.05 -13.64 -0.63
C GLN A 448 -26.86 -14.96 -0.58
N PHE A 449 -27.99 -14.98 0.14
CA PHE A 449 -28.90 -16.13 0.14
C PHE A 449 -29.44 -16.42 -1.27
N HIS A 450 -29.87 -15.40 -2.00
CA HIS A 450 -30.38 -15.57 -3.36
C HIS A 450 -29.30 -16.08 -4.33
N VAL A 451 -28.06 -15.57 -4.22
CA VAL A 451 -26.91 -16.07 -5.00
C VAL A 451 -26.67 -17.56 -4.73
N LEU A 452 -26.76 -17.98 -3.46
CA LEU A 452 -26.62 -19.39 -3.09
C LEU A 452 -27.79 -20.25 -3.61
N GLN A 453 -29.02 -19.73 -3.59
CA GLN A 453 -30.19 -20.41 -4.12
C GLN A 453 -30.07 -20.64 -5.63
N GLN A 454 -29.74 -19.60 -6.40
CA GLN A 454 -29.52 -19.72 -7.84
C GLN A 454 -28.42 -20.72 -8.20
N ARG A 455 -27.36 -20.80 -7.40
CA ARG A 455 -26.28 -21.79 -7.57
C ARG A 455 -26.75 -23.21 -7.28
N SER A 456 -27.56 -23.39 -6.25
CA SER A 456 -28.19 -24.66 -5.94
C SER A 456 -29.06 -25.12 -7.11
N ASP A 457 -29.90 -24.24 -7.64
CA ASP A 457 -30.78 -24.54 -8.76
C ASP A 457 -30.00 -24.86 -10.05
N ALA A 458 -28.92 -24.12 -10.33
CA ALA A 458 -28.02 -24.39 -11.45
C ALA A 458 -27.29 -25.74 -11.31
N TRP A 459 -26.88 -26.10 -10.09
CA TRP A 459 -26.25 -27.39 -9.79
C TRP A 459 -27.22 -28.56 -10.07
N PHE A 460 -28.47 -28.44 -9.62
CA PHE A 460 -29.49 -29.47 -9.89
C PHE A 460 -29.92 -29.51 -11.36
N SER A 461 -29.83 -28.38 -12.08
CA SER A 461 -30.18 -28.28 -13.51
C SER A 461 -29.03 -28.67 -14.45
N ASN A 462 -27.87 -29.04 -13.91
CA ASN A 462 -26.66 -29.44 -14.65
C ASN A 462 -26.14 -28.37 -15.63
N ASP A 463 -26.43 -27.10 -15.37
CA ASP A 463 -26.04 -25.97 -16.21
C ASP A 463 -24.67 -25.42 -15.78
N ALA A 464 -23.62 -26.03 -16.33
CA ALA A 464 -22.22 -25.72 -16.01
C ALA A 464 -21.83 -24.26 -16.34
N ALA A 465 -22.53 -23.59 -17.27
CA ALA A 465 -22.22 -22.22 -17.66
C ALA A 465 -22.57 -21.21 -16.56
N THR A 466 -23.68 -21.41 -15.83
CA THR A 466 -24.09 -20.60 -14.67
C THR A 466 -23.24 -20.81 -13.43
N LEU A 467 -22.54 -21.94 -13.32
CA LEU A 467 -21.64 -22.26 -12.19
C LEU A 467 -20.26 -21.56 -12.28
N ILE A 468 -19.85 -21.16 -13.49
CA ILE A 468 -18.52 -20.60 -13.78
C ILE A 468 -18.57 -19.06 -13.96
N GLY A 469 -19.75 -18.49 -14.09
CA GLY A 469 -19.95 -17.04 -14.23
C GLY A 469 -19.50 -16.26 -13.00
N SER A 470 -18.32 -15.66 -13.07
CA SER A 470 -17.74 -14.72 -12.09
C SER A 470 -18.59 -13.46 -11.85
N ASP A 471 -19.64 -13.25 -12.63
CA ASP A 471 -20.51 -12.06 -12.59
C ASP A 471 -21.58 -12.09 -11.50
N MET A 472 -21.82 -13.23 -10.83
CA MET A 472 -22.90 -13.35 -9.83
C MET A 472 -22.64 -12.54 -8.54
N LEU A 473 -21.37 -12.24 -8.22
CA LEU A 473 -21.03 -11.30 -7.14
C LEU A 473 -21.16 -9.83 -7.58
N CYS A 474 -21.16 -9.55 -8.88
CA CYS A 474 -21.22 -8.20 -9.46
C CYS A 474 -22.65 -7.77 -9.84
N GLN A 475 -23.60 -8.70 -10.02
CA GLN A 475 -24.93 -8.39 -10.54
C GLN A 475 -25.92 -7.79 -9.53
N PHE A 476 -25.67 -7.87 -8.22
CA PHE A 476 -26.50 -7.17 -7.22
C PHE A 476 -25.89 -5.81 -6.86
N LYS A 477 -26.11 -4.82 -7.72
CA LYS A 477 -25.89 -3.41 -7.38
C LYS A 477 -26.89 -3.04 -6.27
N MET A 478 -26.43 -2.99 -5.01
CA MET A 478 -27.19 -2.39 -3.91
C MET A 478 -27.56 -0.95 -4.28
N ARG A 479 -28.79 -0.73 -4.75
CA ARG A 479 -29.38 0.61 -4.82
C ARG A 479 -29.90 0.99 -3.45
N THR A 480 -29.80 2.27 -3.11
CA THR A 480 -30.35 2.81 -1.88
C THR A 480 -31.85 2.56 -1.82
N VAL A 481 -32.38 2.32 -0.61
CA VAL A 481 -33.81 2.06 -0.32
C VAL A 481 -34.77 3.09 -0.97
N ASN A 482 -34.28 4.28 -1.33
CA ASN A 482 -35.07 5.34 -1.96
C ASN A 482 -35.32 5.15 -3.48
N ASP A 483 -34.70 4.18 -4.15
CA ASP A 483 -34.84 3.91 -5.59
C ASP A 483 -35.56 2.58 -5.90
N ALA A 484 -36.48 2.15 -5.03
CA ALA A 484 -37.11 0.84 -5.14
C ALA A 484 -38.14 0.76 -6.27
N THR A 485 -37.89 -0.14 -7.24
CA THR A 485 -38.87 -0.58 -8.26
C THR A 485 -39.80 -1.67 -7.69
N GLU A 486 -40.92 -1.98 -8.37
CA GLU A 486 -41.93 -2.98 -7.92
C GLU A 486 -41.34 -4.37 -7.57
N CYS A 487 -40.22 -4.76 -8.17
CA CYS A 487 -39.49 -6.01 -7.84
C CYS A 487 -38.86 -5.98 -6.43
N GLU A 488 -38.51 -4.80 -5.91
CA GLU A 488 -37.89 -4.62 -4.59
C GLU A 488 -38.93 -4.60 -3.45
N GLN A 489 -40.20 -4.25 -3.74
CA GLN A 489 -41.30 -4.41 -2.79
C GLN A 489 -41.57 -5.90 -2.49
N SER A 490 -41.47 -6.76 -3.51
CA SER A 490 -41.48 -8.22 -3.34
C SER A 490 -40.26 -8.70 -2.53
N ALA A 491 -39.08 -8.11 -2.72
CA ALA A 491 -37.90 -8.43 -1.90
C ALA A 491 -38.07 -8.05 -0.42
N VAL A 492 -38.65 -6.89 -0.12
CA VAL A 492 -38.97 -6.47 1.26
C VAL A 492 -40.03 -7.37 1.89
N GLU A 493 -41.08 -7.75 1.15
CA GLU A 493 -42.05 -8.76 1.59
C GLU A 493 -41.39 -10.12 1.81
N ASN A 494 -40.46 -10.54 0.95
CA ASN A 494 -39.72 -11.80 1.09
C ASN A 494 -38.78 -11.79 2.30
N ILE A 495 -38.09 -10.68 2.57
CA ILE A 495 -37.28 -10.49 3.78
C ILE A 495 -38.19 -10.52 5.02
N SER A 496 -39.32 -9.82 4.98
CA SER A 496 -40.32 -9.82 6.05
C SER A 496 -40.89 -11.22 6.31
N ASN A 497 -41.20 -11.97 5.25
CA ASN A 497 -41.68 -13.35 5.31
C ASN A 497 -40.60 -14.29 5.85
N MET A 498 -39.34 -14.17 5.41
CA MET A 498 -38.22 -14.96 5.93
C MET A 498 -37.96 -14.69 7.41
N ILE A 499 -38.03 -13.41 7.83
CA ILE A 499 -37.92 -13.02 9.25
C ILE A 499 -39.13 -13.55 10.02
N MET A 500 -40.34 -13.40 9.50
CA MET A 500 -41.58 -13.89 10.11
C MET A 500 -41.58 -15.41 10.23
N ASP A 501 -41.11 -16.16 9.24
CA ASP A 501 -41.02 -17.61 9.26
C ASP A 501 -39.95 -18.07 10.24
N HIS A 502 -38.81 -17.37 10.32
CA HIS A 502 -37.80 -17.64 11.36
C HIS A 502 -38.32 -17.30 12.76
N VAL A 503 -39.12 -16.24 12.92
CA VAL A 503 -39.75 -15.87 14.20
C VAL A 503 -40.85 -16.87 14.56
N ARG A 504 -41.70 -17.28 13.63
CA ARG A 504 -42.78 -18.28 13.79
C ARG A 504 -42.23 -19.66 14.12
N ALA A 505 -41.17 -20.11 13.45
CA ALA A 505 -40.47 -21.34 13.79
C ALA A 505 -39.89 -21.33 15.22
N LYS A 506 -39.70 -20.14 15.79
CA LYS A 506 -39.03 -19.89 17.07
C LYS A 506 -39.97 -19.34 18.15
N ASP A 507 -41.25 -19.18 17.83
CA ASP A 507 -42.34 -18.73 18.72
C ASP A 507 -43.13 -19.90 19.31
N SER A 508 -42.77 -21.15 18.97
CA SER A 508 -43.18 -22.36 19.71
C SER A 508 -42.53 -22.48 21.10
N THR A 509 -41.64 -21.54 21.48
CA THR A 509 -41.08 -21.42 22.84
C THR A 509 -40.75 -19.94 23.18
N LYS A 510 -41.30 -19.39 24.28
CA LYS A 510 -41.06 -18.00 24.78
C LYS A 510 -40.84 -17.98 26.31
N PRO A 511 -40.33 -16.89 26.96
CA PRO A 511 -39.50 -15.74 26.52
C PRO A 511 -38.21 -15.57 27.42
N LEU A 512 -37.19 -14.72 27.17
CA LEU A 512 -37.14 -13.25 27.19
C LEU A 512 -35.85 -12.69 26.53
N SER A 513 -36.03 -11.59 25.78
CA SER A 513 -35.13 -10.49 25.39
C SER A 513 -33.61 -10.73 25.20
N LEU A 514 -33.12 -10.40 23.99
CA LEU A 514 -31.70 -10.18 23.59
C LEU A 514 -30.78 -11.40 23.30
N ARG A 515 -31.25 -12.65 23.35
CA ARG A 515 -30.45 -13.83 22.90
C ARG A 515 -30.48 -14.15 21.41
N LYS A 516 -31.36 -13.52 20.60
CA LYS A 516 -31.67 -13.98 19.24
C LYS A 516 -30.94 -13.27 18.09
N PHE A 517 -30.31 -12.10 18.27
CA PHE A 517 -29.50 -11.49 17.19
C PHE A 517 -28.11 -12.16 17.07
N VAL A 518 -27.52 -12.50 18.22
CA VAL A 518 -26.19 -13.12 18.37
C VAL A 518 -26.15 -14.58 17.88
N ASN A 519 -27.29 -15.29 17.90
CA ASN A 519 -27.36 -16.66 17.40
C ASN A 519 -27.75 -16.76 15.91
N THR A 520 -28.34 -15.75 15.29
CA THR A 520 -28.75 -15.83 13.86
C THR A 520 -27.58 -15.58 12.90
N VAL A 521 -26.62 -14.71 13.25
CA VAL A 521 -25.35 -14.60 12.50
C VAL A 521 -24.50 -15.88 12.65
N ARG A 522 -24.67 -16.61 13.76
CA ARG A 522 -24.00 -17.91 14.00
C ARG A 522 -24.66 -19.08 13.28
N VAL A 523 -25.92 -18.96 12.87
CA VAL A 523 -26.64 -20.00 12.11
C VAL A 523 -26.26 -19.96 10.62
N HIS A 524 -25.92 -18.80 10.06
CA HIS A 524 -25.40 -18.72 8.69
C HIS A 524 -23.93 -19.13 8.52
N THR A 525 -23.16 -19.34 9.59
CA THR A 525 -21.88 -20.05 9.49
C THR A 525 -22.06 -21.57 9.60
N CYS A 526 -23.07 -22.06 10.33
CA CYS A 526 -23.38 -23.50 10.39
C CYS A 526 -24.03 -24.04 9.11
N CYS A 527 -24.92 -23.32 8.42
CA CYS A 527 -25.46 -23.82 7.15
C CYS A 527 -24.38 -24.00 6.06
N VAL A 528 -23.28 -23.24 6.15
CA VAL A 528 -22.14 -23.32 5.21
C VAL A 528 -21.11 -24.39 5.63
N HIS A 529 -21.33 -25.07 6.77
CA HIS A 529 -20.59 -26.28 7.18
C HIS A 529 -21.46 -27.55 7.01
N GLU A 530 -22.76 -27.45 7.27
CA GLU A 530 -23.70 -28.56 7.09
C GLU A 530 -24.01 -28.86 5.62
N CYS A 531 -24.03 -27.86 4.72
CA CYS A 531 -24.11 -28.13 3.29
C CYS A 531 -22.82 -28.77 2.73
N THR A 532 -21.66 -28.57 3.36
CA THR A 532 -20.41 -29.24 2.97
C THR A 532 -20.34 -30.67 3.50
N LEU A 533 -20.90 -30.95 4.68
CA LEU A 533 -21.01 -32.31 5.23
C LEU A 533 -22.10 -33.15 4.54
N LEU A 534 -23.20 -32.53 4.10
CA LEU A 534 -24.21 -33.22 3.27
C LEU A 534 -23.69 -33.51 1.85
N ALA A 535 -22.81 -32.68 1.30
CA ALA A 535 -22.17 -32.92 0.01
C ALA A 535 -21.00 -33.94 0.08
N TRP A 536 -20.32 -34.09 1.22
CA TRP A 536 -19.28 -35.11 1.41
C TRP A 536 -19.82 -36.46 1.93
N GLY A 537 -21.02 -36.49 2.52
CA GLY A 537 -21.67 -37.71 3.00
C GLY A 537 -22.32 -38.59 1.91
N LEU A 538 -22.47 -38.09 0.68
CA LEU A 538 -23.13 -38.80 -0.42
C LEU A 538 -22.17 -39.46 -1.44
N VAL A 539 -20.86 -39.47 -1.18
CA VAL A 539 -19.84 -40.09 -2.07
C VAL A 539 -19.09 -41.27 -1.41
N VAL A 540 -19.45 -41.71 -0.20
CA VAL A 540 -18.86 -42.93 0.43
C VAL A 540 -19.93 -43.99 0.80
N GLY A 541 -21.13 -43.90 0.22
CA GLY A 541 -22.24 -44.81 0.50
C GLY A 541 -22.96 -45.33 -0.74
N LEU A 542 -22.21 -45.71 -1.78
CA LEU A 542 -22.69 -46.57 -2.86
C LEU A 542 -21.64 -47.65 -3.13
N ASN A 543 -21.71 -48.68 -2.30
CA ASN A 543 -21.54 -50.09 -2.67
C ASN A 543 -22.72 -50.84 -2.07
#